data_AF-T1CWW8-F1
#
_entry.id   AF-T1CWW8-F1
#
_cell.length_a   1.000
_cell.length_b   1.000
_cell.length_c   1.000
_cell.angle_alpha   90.00
_cell.angle_beta   90.00
_cell.angle_gamma   90.00
#
_symmetry.space_group_name_H-M   'P 1'
#
loop_
_entity.id
_entity.type
_entity.pdbx_description
1 polymer ?
#
loop_
_entity_poly.entity_id
_entity_poly.type
_entity_poly.pdbx_seq_one_letter_code
_entity_poly.pdbx_strand_id
1 'polypeptide(L)'
;MDETVVNVNGENTYLWNILDSESRFLLATHISHNRDMDNTRAPIRKAKGVTPDRPVDVLTDGMNSYPVAVGKELGRRATPFDDPKSVHGGWFNPHRRVPSIRAKESNNKIERFHGTEKERFKVMRAFDGEQGAANLSDGFRVHYNLVRNHQALGMTPGEVVGIPVGPGFKWRKVIEEATKAMPRIVTPEKNQS
;
A
#
# COMPACT_ATOMS: atom_id res chain seq x y z
N MET A 1 -3.77 3.70 -7.13
CA MET A 1 -4.56 3.26 -5.96
C MET A 1 -5.79 2.58 -6.50
N ASP A 2 -6.13 1.44 -5.95
CA ASP A 2 -7.28 0.66 -6.38
C ASP A 2 -7.71 -0.28 -5.26
N GLU A 3 -8.91 -0.83 -5.37
CA GLU A 3 -9.44 -1.79 -4.42
C GLU A 3 -9.89 -3.07 -5.12
N THR A 4 -9.87 -4.17 -4.38
CA THR A 4 -10.43 -5.43 -4.85
C THR A 4 -11.28 -6.09 -3.78
N VAL A 5 -12.18 -6.97 -4.19
CA VAL A 5 -13.01 -7.73 -3.27
C VAL A 5 -12.38 -9.10 -3.03
N VAL A 6 -12.26 -9.45 -1.76
CA VAL A 6 -11.90 -10.79 -1.29
C VAL A 6 -13.02 -11.31 -0.39
N ASN A 7 -13.19 -12.63 -0.34
CA ASN A 7 -14.11 -13.26 0.59
C ASN A 7 -13.35 -13.58 1.89
N VAL A 8 -13.82 -13.05 3.01
CA VAL A 8 -13.29 -13.32 4.35
C VAL A 8 -14.43 -13.90 5.17
N ASN A 9 -14.31 -15.17 5.55
CA ASN A 9 -15.32 -15.90 6.33
C ASN A 9 -16.76 -15.79 5.76
N GLY A 10 -16.92 -15.90 4.43
CA GLY A 10 -18.24 -15.80 3.79
C GLY A 10 -18.71 -14.37 3.49
N GLU A 11 -18.02 -13.34 3.99
CA GLU A 11 -18.36 -11.94 3.76
C GLU A 11 -17.47 -11.31 2.68
N ASN A 12 -18.04 -10.37 1.92
CA ASN A 12 -17.28 -9.58 0.96
C ASN A 12 -16.55 -8.45 1.68
N THR A 13 -15.23 -8.43 1.54
CA THR A 13 -14.35 -7.44 2.15
C THR A 13 -13.54 -6.74 1.07
N TYR A 14 -13.40 -5.42 1.20
CA TYR A 14 -12.59 -4.59 0.31
C TYR A 14 -11.16 -4.55 0.79
N LEU A 15 -10.24 -4.80 -0.13
CA LEU A 15 -8.80 -4.72 0.06
C LEU A 15 -8.27 -3.60 -0.81
N TRP A 16 -7.89 -2.50 -0.17
CA TRP A 16 -7.41 -1.27 -0.79
C TRP A 16 -5.90 -1.28 -0.83
N ASN A 17 -5.33 -0.98 -1.99
CA ASN A 17 -3.89 -0.96 -2.17
C ASN A 17 -3.41 0.36 -2.77
N ILE A 18 -2.25 0.81 -2.30
CA ILE A 18 -1.48 1.89 -2.91
C ILE A 18 -0.11 1.36 -3.26
N LEU A 19 0.15 1.33 -4.56
CA LEU A 19 1.39 0.82 -5.15
C LEU A 19 2.13 1.99 -5.79
N ASP A 20 3.42 2.11 -5.51
CA ASP A 20 4.28 2.98 -6.29
C ASP A 20 4.45 2.42 -7.71
N SER A 21 4.20 3.26 -8.71
CA SER A 21 4.10 2.81 -10.08
C SER A 21 5.45 2.44 -10.68
N GLU A 22 6.57 2.96 -10.16
CA GLU A 22 7.90 2.77 -10.74
C GLU A 22 8.62 1.60 -10.08
N SER A 23 8.74 1.64 -8.75
CA SER A 23 9.42 0.63 -7.93
C SER A 23 8.57 -0.60 -7.65
N ARG A 24 7.26 -0.54 -7.92
CA ARG A 24 6.28 -1.56 -7.49
C ARG A 24 6.24 -1.74 -5.98
N PHE A 25 6.73 -0.78 -5.19
CA PHE A 25 6.67 -0.87 -3.74
C PHE A 25 5.23 -0.68 -3.26
N LEU A 26 4.73 -1.62 -2.46
CA LEU A 26 3.40 -1.56 -1.88
C LEU A 26 3.44 -0.63 -0.66
N LEU A 27 2.98 0.60 -0.84
CA LEU A 27 3.01 1.66 0.18
C LEU A 27 2.00 1.36 1.28
N ALA A 28 0.77 0.98 0.92
CA ALA A 28 -0.28 0.73 1.89
C ALA A 28 -1.22 -0.38 1.44
N THR A 29 -1.70 -1.12 2.44
CA THR A 29 -2.85 -2.02 2.34
C THR A 29 -3.85 -1.65 3.44
N HIS A 30 -5.13 -1.61 3.11
CA HIS A 30 -6.21 -1.35 4.05
C HIS A 30 -7.39 -2.28 3.75
N ILE A 31 -8.07 -2.72 4.80
CA ILE A 31 -9.20 -3.62 4.74
C ILE A 31 -10.42 -2.87 5.26
N SER A 32 -11.56 -3.02 4.58
CA SER A 32 -12.84 -2.48 5.05
C SER A 32 -14.03 -3.30 4.54
N HIS A 33 -15.16 -3.20 5.22
CA HIS A 33 -16.43 -3.82 4.78
C HIS A 33 -17.26 -2.92 3.86
N ASN A 34 -16.92 -1.64 3.76
CA ASN A 34 -17.63 -0.68 2.94
C ASN A 34 -16.65 0.25 2.18
N ARG A 35 -17.19 1.06 1.28
CA ARG A 35 -16.46 2.07 0.48
C ARG A 35 -16.80 3.50 0.89
N ASP A 36 -17.01 3.74 2.16
CA ASP A 36 -17.23 5.09 2.65
C ASP A 36 -15.98 5.98 2.47
N MET A 37 -16.15 7.28 2.68
CA MET A 37 -15.09 8.25 2.47
C MET A 37 -13.91 8.04 3.42
N ASP A 38 -14.13 7.56 4.64
CA ASP A 38 -13.04 7.36 5.59
C ASP A 38 -12.21 6.13 5.24
N ASN A 39 -12.85 5.05 4.80
CA ASN A 39 -12.18 3.86 4.27
C ASN A 39 -11.48 4.13 2.93
N THR A 40 -12.02 5.04 2.10
CA THR A 40 -11.33 5.49 0.88
C THR A 40 -10.08 6.33 1.22
N ARG A 41 -10.11 7.12 2.30
CA ARG A 41 -8.97 7.98 2.72
C ARG A 41 -7.91 7.23 3.52
N ALA A 42 -8.29 6.23 4.30
CA ALA A 42 -7.41 5.45 5.17
C ALA A 42 -6.13 4.93 4.47
N PRO A 43 -6.19 4.25 3.31
CA PRO A 43 -4.98 3.79 2.61
C PRO A 43 -4.07 4.95 2.18
N ILE A 44 -4.62 6.10 1.79
CA ILE A 44 -3.83 7.30 1.41
C ILE A 44 -3.08 7.85 2.62
N ARG A 45 -3.74 7.92 3.78
CA ARG A 45 -3.10 8.32 5.04
C ARG A 45 -1.97 7.35 5.43
N LYS A 46 -2.22 6.04 5.31
CA LYS A 46 -1.19 5.02 5.55
C LYS A 46 0.02 5.22 4.63
N ALA A 47 -0.21 5.44 3.33
CA ALA A 47 0.88 5.65 2.37
C ALA A 47 1.71 6.91 2.68
N LYS A 48 1.07 8.01 3.11
CA LYS A 48 1.76 9.22 3.57
C LYS A 48 2.65 9.01 4.79
N GLY A 49 2.34 8.01 5.62
CA GLY A 49 3.17 7.63 6.76
C GLY A 49 4.39 6.80 6.37
N VAL A 50 4.43 6.26 5.14
CA VAL A 50 5.51 5.39 4.65
C VAL A 50 6.57 6.17 3.88
N THR A 51 6.19 7.22 3.16
CA THR A 51 7.13 8.07 2.41
C THR A 51 6.79 9.55 2.59
N PRO A 52 7.79 10.44 2.74
CA PRO A 52 7.59 11.88 2.69
C PRO A 52 7.34 12.38 1.26
N ASP A 53 7.64 11.57 0.24
CA ASP A 53 7.51 11.95 -1.16
C ASP A 53 6.06 12.18 -1.53
N ARG A 54 5.83 13.19 -2.36
CA ARG A 54 4.50 13.51 -2.90
C ARG A 54 4.39 13.00 -4.32
N PRO A 55 3.32 12.24 -4.64
CA PRO A 55 3.13 11.76 -5.99
C PRO A 55 2.81 12.94 -6.92
N VAL A 56 3.29 12.86 -8.16
CA VAL A 56 2.83 13.75 -9.24
C VAL A 56 1.37 13.44 -9.54
N ASP A 57 1.05 12.16 -9.70
CA ASP A 57 -0.30 11.69 -10.00
C ASP A 57 -0.69 10.47 -9.15
N VAL A 58 -1.96 10.42 -8.75
CA VAL A 58 -2.62 9.26 -8.15
C VAL A 58 -3.62 8.72 -9.15
N LEU A 59 -3.23 7.62 -9.78
CA LEU A 59 -4.06 6.91 -10.76
C LEU A 59 -5.09 6.04 -10.04
N THR A 60 -6.37 6.21 -10.38
CA THR A 60 -7.47 5.38 -9.87
C THR A 60 -8.45 5.00 -10.98
N ASP A 61 -9.38 4.11 -10.65
CA ASP A 61 -10.54 3.80 -11.47
C ASP A 61 -11.59 4.94 -11.46
N GLY A 62 -12.80 4.63 -11.93
CA GLY A 62 -13.91 5.59 -12.02
C GLY A 62 -14.73 5.84 -10.76
N MET A 63 -14.34 5.38 -9.57
CA MET A 63 -15.15 5.60 -8.36
C MET A 63 -15.17 7.09 -7.96
N ASN A 64 -16.37 7.62 -7.71
CA ASN A 64 -16.57 9.05 -7.41
C ASN A 64 -15.94 9.53 -6.09
N SER A 65 -15.64 8.61 -5.15
CA SER A 65 -14.99 8.96 -3.89
C SER A 65 -13.51 9.29 -4.06
N TYR A 66 -12.86 8.79 -5.12
CA TYR A 66 -11.42 8.94 -5.34
C TYR A 66 -10.95 10.40 -5.49
N PRO A 67 -11.53 11.22 -6.39
CA PRO A 67 -11.12 12.62 -6.52
C PRO A 67 -11.19 13.39 -5.20
N VAL A 68 -12.23 13.12 -4.41
CA VAL A 68 -12.47 13.77 -3.12
C VAL A 68 -11.47 13.28 -2.06
N ALA A 69 -11.24 11.97 -1.96
CA ALA A 69 -10.32 11.39 -0.99
C ALA A 69 -8.87 11.84 -1.26
N VAL A 70 -8.43 11.76 -2.52
CA VAL A 70 -7.10 12.22 -2.95
C VAL A 70 -6.93 13.72 -2.72
N GLY A 71 -7.92 14.53 -3.10
CA GLY A 71 -7.89 15.98 -2.87
C GLY A 71 -7.81 16.35 -1.39
N LYS A 72 -8.52 15.64 -0.50
CA LYS A 72 -8.47 15.87 0.95
C LYS A 72 -7.12 15.50 1.58
N GLU A 73 -6.47 14.45 1.09
CA GLU A 73 -5.26 13.91 1.72
C GLU A 73 -3.96 14.43 1.11
N LEU A 74 -3.96 14.71 -0.20
CA LEU A 74 -2.77 15.08 -0.98
C LEU A 74 -2.91 16.42 -1.69
N GLY A 75 -4.11 17.00 -1.70
CA GLY A 75 -4.31 18.33 -2.27
C GLY A 75 -3.54 19.40 -1.52
N ARG A 76 -3.07 20.41 -2.25
CA ARG A 76 -2.31 21.54 -1.70
C ARG A 76 -2.51 22.78 -2.55
N ARG A 77 -2.00 23.92 -2.09
CA ARG A 77 -1.91 25.12 -2.93
C ARG A 77 -1.07 24.80 -4.17
N ALA A 78 -1.57 25.21 -5.33
CA ALA A 78 -0.88 25.00 -6.59
C ALA A 78 0.39 25.87 -6.65
N THR A 79 1.38 25.35 -7.37
CA THR A 79 2.65 25.99 -7.70
C THR A 79 2.74 26.17 -9.22
N PRO A 80 3.63 27.03 -9.73
CA PRO A 80 3.83 27.19 -11.17
C PRO A 80 4.30 25.93 -11.92
N PHE A 81 4.74 24.90 -11.19
CA PHE A 81 5.24 23.64 -11.76
C PHE A 81 4.17 22.54 -11.84
N ASP A 82 2.97 22.79 -11.32
CA ASP A 82 1.87 21.81 -11.36
C ASP A 82 1.20 21.75 -12.72
N ASP A 83 0.73 20.56 -13.11
CA ASP A 83 -0.10 20.41 -14.31
C ASP A 83 -1.39 21.24 -14.15
N PRO A 84 -1.66 22.23 -15.02
CA PRO A 84 -2.86 23.05 -14.96
C PRO A 84 -4.16 22.24 -14.98
N LYS A 85 -4.16 21.03 -15.56
CA LYS A 85 -5.35 20.14 -15.58
C LYS A 85 -5.70 19.60 -14.19
N SER A 86 -4.71 19.52 -13.31
CA SER A 86 -4.85 19.08 -11.92
C SER A 86 -5.09 20.25 -10.97
N VAL A 87 -5.24 21.48 -11.46
CA VAL A 87 -5.43 22.69 -10.65
C VAL A 87 -6.82 23.29 -10.87
N HIS A 88 -7.57 23.47 -9.78
CA HIS A 88 -8.88 24.11 -9.77
C HIS A 88 -8.91 25.20 -8.70
N GLY A 89 -9.17 26.45 -9.11
CA GLY A 89 -9.24 27.58 -8.17
C GLY A 89 -7.94 27.84 -7.38
N GLY A 90 -6.78 27.53 -7.97
CA GLY A 90 -5.47 27.65 -7.29
C GLY A 90 -5.15 26.50 -6.33
N TRP A 91 -5.97 25.45 -6.29
CA TRP A 91 -5.73 24.23 -5.53
C TRP A 91 -5.35 23.08 -6.45
N PHE A 92 -4.23 22.43 -6.17
CA PHE A 92 -3.77 21.25 -6.88
C PHE A 92 -4.37 19.98 -6.27
N ASN A 93 -4.86 19.08 -7.12
CA ASN A 93 -5.31 17.74 -6.77
C ASN A 93 -4.59 16.72 -7.68
N PRO A 94 -3.71 15.86 -7.14
CA PRO A 94 -2.96 14.89 -7.96
C PRO A 94 -3.83 13.74 -8.49
N HIS A 95 -5.15 13.75 -8.26
CA HIS A 95 -6.03 12.69 -8.78
C HIS A 95 -6.07 12.70 -10.30
N ARG A 96 -5.78 11.54 -10.91
CA ARG A 96 -6.07 11.29 -12.32
C ARG A 96 -6.84 9.98 -12.47
N ARG A 97 -8.01 10.07 -13.10
CA ARG A 97 -8.74 8.88 -13.54
C ARG A 97 -8.03 8.27 -14.74
N VAL A 98 -7.78 6.96 -14.70
CA VAL A 98 -7.21 6.24 -15.85
C VAL A 98 -8.26 6.17 -16.97
N PRO A 99 -7.99 6.72 -18.18
CA PRO A 99 -9.01 6.82 -19.23
C PRO A 99 -9.21 5.52 -20.03
N SER A 100 -8.23 4.59 -20.06
CA SER A 100 -8.39 3.23 -20.62
C SER A 100 -7.23 2.28 -20.25
N ILE A 101 -7.44 0.97 -20.38
CA ILE A 101 -6.43 -0.11 -20.21
C ILE A 101 -5.23 0.05 -21.16
N ARG A 102 -5.39 0.77 -22.29
CA ARG A 102 -4.37 0.95 -23.35
C ARG A 102 -3.47 2.18 -23.15
N ALA A 103 -3.69 2.98 -22.11
CA ALA A 103 -2.83 4.13 -21.82
C ALA A 103 -1.45 3.69 -21.29
N LYS A 104 -0.41 4.48 -21.60
CA LYS A 104 0.98 4.26 -21.13
C LYS A 104 1.07 4.29 -19.59
N GLU A 105 0.21 5.08 -18.96
CA GLU A 105 -0.09 5.10 -17.53
C GLU A 105 -1.43 4.39 -17.30
N SER A 106 -1.39 3.13 -16.88
CA SER A 106 -2.58 2.31 -16.66
C SER A 106 -2.59 1.66 -15.29
N ASN A 107 -3.79 1.38 -14.80
CA ASN A 107 -4.05 0.68 -13.55
C ASN A 107 -3.61 -0.80 -13.60
N ASN A 108 -3.15 -1.28 -14.76
CA ASN A 108 -2.74 -2.65 -15.02
C ASN A 108 -1.69 -3.17 -14.01
N LYS A 109 -0.83 -2.31 -13.47
CA LYS A 109 0.19 -2.70 -12.48
C LYS A 109 -0.46 -3.15 -11.17
N ILE A 110 -1.43 -2.39 -10.65
CA ILE A 110 -2.11 -2.74 -9.40
C ILE A 110 -3.16 -3.83 -9.63
N GLU A 111 -3.79 -3.89 -10.81
CA GLU A 111 -4.65 -5.01 -11.20
C GLU A 111 -3.88 -6.34 -11.22
N ARG A 112 -2.66 -6.35 -11.78
CA ARG A 112 -1.78 -7.52 -11.75
C ARG A 112 -1.38 -7.89 -10.32
N PHE A 113 -1.14 -6.89 -9.47
CA PHE A 113 -0.88 -7.11 -8.05
C PHE A 113 -2.08 -7.77 -7.35
N HIS A 114 -3.31 -7.30 -7.60
CA HIS A 114 -4.52 -7.90 -7.06
C HIS A 114 -4.66 -9.39 -7.40
N GLY A 115 -4.22 -9.83 -8.58
CA GLY A 115 -4.15 -11.25 -8.94
C GLY A 115 -3.23 -12.05 -8.01
N THR A 116 -2.00 -11.55 -7.79
CA THR A 116 -1.04 -12.17 -6.86
C THR A 116 -1.59 -12.24 -5.44
N GLU A 117 -2.23 -11.16 -5.00
CA GLU A 117 -2.78 -11.05 -3.67
C GLU A 117 -3.92 -12.05 -3.47
N LYS A 118 -4.90 -12.09 -4.38
CA LYS A 118 -6.03 -13.03 -4.33
C LYS A 118 -5.59 -14.49 -4.29
N GLU A 119 -4.59 -14.88 -5.07
CA GLU A 119 -4.04 -16.25 -5.04
C GLU A 119 -3.55 -16.63 -3.64
N ARG A 120 -2.92 -15.69 -2.93
CA ARG A 120 -2.43 -15.89 -1.56
C ARG A 120 -3.56 -15.94 -0.54
N PHE A 121 -4.49 -15.00 -0.60
CA PHE A 121 -5.65 -14.99 0.30
C PHE A 121 -6.52 -16.25 0.15
N LYS A 122 -6.68 -16.73 -1.10
CA LYS A 122 -7.41 -17.97 -1.40
C LYS A 122 -6.78 -19.19 -0.72
N VAL A 123 -5.45 -19.34 -0.80
CA VAL A 123 -4.74 -20.48 -0.20
C VAL A 123 -4.79 -20.44 1.32
N MET A 124 -4.71 -19.24 1.91
CA MET A 124 -4.68 -19.06 3.36
C MET A 124 -6.06 -19.10 4.03
N ARG A 125 -7.13 -19.35 3.26
CA ARG A 125 -8.53 -19.43 3.74
C ARG A 125 -8.92 -18.29 4.68
N ALA A 126 -8.40 -17.09 4.41
CA ALA A 126 -8.66 -15.84 5.14
C ALA A 126 -9.16 -16.07 6.58
N PHE A 127 -8.21 -16.35 7.50
CA PHE A 127 -8.45 -16.59 8.94
C PHE A 127 -9.72 -15.91 9.45
N ASP A 128 -10.47 -16.62 10.30
CA ASP A 128 -11.87 -16.40 10.77
C ASP A 128 -12.27 -15.01 11.34
N GLY A 129 -11.50 -13.95 11.12
CA GLY A 129 -11.87 -12.57 11.47
C GLY A 129 -11.01 -11.47 10.83
N GLU A 130 -11.52 -10.24 10.91
CA GLU A 130 -10.94 -9.02 10.34
C GLU A 130 -9.48 -8.78 10.76
N GLN A 131 -9.17 -8.96 12.06
CA GLN A 131 -7.82 -8.78 12.58
C GLN A 131 -6.83 -9.78 11.96
N GLY A 132 -7.26 -11.01 11.71
CA GLY A 132 -6.46 -12.02 11.03
C GLY A 132 -6.16 -11.62 9.60
N ALA A 133 -7.17 -11.16 8.86
CA ALA A 133 -7.01 -10.67 7.49
C ALA A 133 -6.08 -9.44 7.43
N ALA A 134 -6.19 -8.52 8.39
CA ALA A 134 -5.34 -7.34 8.50
C ALA A 134 -3.87 -7.72 8.75
N ASN A 135 -3.61 -8.57 9.74
CA ASN A 135 -2.26 -9.06 10.05
C ASN A 135 -1.64 -9.81 8.86
N LEU A 136 -2.46 -10.59 8.15
CA LEU A 136 -2.03 -11.34 6.97
C LEU A 136 -1.67 -10.40 5.80
N SER A 137 -2.46 -9.36 5.59
CA SER A 137 -2.19 -8.31 4.60
C SER A 137 -0.88 -7.60 4.90
N ASP A 138 -0.64 -7.24 6.16
CA ASP A 138 0.60 -6.59 6.58
C ASP A 138 1.81 -7.52 6.42
N GLY A 139 1.69 -8.79 6.83
CA GLY A 139 2.73 -9.80 6.61
C GLY A 139 3.01 -10.03 5.12
N PHE A 140 1.96 -10.03 4.29
CA PHE A 140 2.11 -10.15 2.84
C PHE A 140 2.81 -8.91 2.25
N ARG A 141 2.48 -7.70 2.70
CA ARG A 141 3.15 -6.46 2.27
C ARG A 141 4.65 -6.51 2.56
N VAL A 142 5.05 -6.95 3.76
CA VAL A 142 6.47 -7.16 4.11
C VAL A 142 7.11 -8.19 3.19
N HIS A 143 6.46 -9.34 2.99
CA HIS A 143 6.96 -10.39 2.11
C HIS A 143 7.15 -9.89 0.67
N TYR A 144 6.15 -9.19 0.14
CA TYR A 144 6.14 -8.67 -1.22
C TYR A 144 7.22 -7.60 -1.42
N ASN A 145 7.36 -6.65 -0.50
CA ASN A 145 8.33 -5.57 -0.63
C ASN A 145 9.77 -6.02 -0.36
N LEU A 146 10.01 -6.88 0.62
CA LEU A 146 11.36 -7.09 1.16
C LEU A 146 11.93 -8.50 0.90
N VAL A 147 11.08 -9.49 0.57
CA VAL A 147 11.51 -10.90 0.48
C VAL A 147 11.36 -11.47 -0.93
N ARG A 148 10.22 -11.25 -1.57
CA ARG A 148 9.91 -11.80 -2.89
C ARG A 148 10.52 -10.95 -4.00
N ASN A 149 11.31 -11.57 -4.88
CA ASN A 149 11.72 -10.91 -6.12
C ASN A 149 10.52 -10.69 -7.03
N HIS A 150 10.36 -9.47 -7.52
CA HIS A 150 9.32 -9.13 -8.46
C HIS A 150 9.75 -9.52 -9.87
N GLN A 151 8.92 -10.31 -10.57
CA GLN A 151 9.27 -10.90 -11.88
C GLN A 151 9.78 -9.88 -12.90
N ALA A 152 9.13 -8.72 -13.00
CA ALA A 152 9.52 -7.68 -13.96
C ALA A 152 10.73 -6.84 -13.51
N LEU A 153 11.09 -6.86 -12.22
CA LEU A 153 12.21 -6.07 -11.69
C LEU A 153 13.48 -6.91 -11.51
N GLY A 154 13.36 -8.24 -11.44
CA GLY A 154 14.47 -9.15 -11.12
C GLY A 154 14.94 -9.10 -9.66
N MET A 155 14.51 -8.09 -8.90
CA MET A 155 14.84 -7.82 -7.51
C MET A 155 13.57 -7.52 -6.70
N THR A 156 13.68 -7.29 -5.39
CA THR A 156 12.52 -6.92 -4.57
C THR A 156 12.15 -5.45 -4.80
N PRO A 157 10.88 -5.05 -4.63
CA PRO A 157 10.50 -3.64 -4.65
C PRO A 157 11.31 -2.79 -3.65
N GLY A 158 11.62 -3.35 -2.48
CA GLY A 158 12.47 -2.74 -1.46
C GLY A 158 13.88 -2.45 -1.98
N GLU A 159 14.48 -3.37 -2.74
CA GLU A 159 15.79 -3.15 -3.36
C GLU A 159 15.76 -2.00 -4.36
N VAL A 160 14.67 -1.83 -5.13
CA VAL A 160 14.51 -0.70 -6.07
C VAL A 160 14.46 0.65 -5.36
N VAL A 161 13.81 0.72 -4.20
CA VAL A 161 13.72 1.97 -3.40
C VAL A 161 14.90 2.15 -2.42
N GLY A 162 15.97 1.36 -2.56
CA GLY A 162 17.17 1.51 -1.74
C GLY A 162 17.08 0.92 -0.32
N ILE A 163 16.16 -0.03 -0.09
CA ILE A 163 16.01 -0.80 1.16
C ILE A 163 16.40 -2.28 0.89
N PRO A 164 17.68 -2.58 0.61
CA PRO A 164 18.09 -3.95 0.34
C PRO A 164 18.16 -4.77 1.63
N VAL A 165 17.55 -5.96 1.61
CA VAL A 165 17.76 -6.98 2.65
C VAL A 165 19.05 -7.80 2.36
N GLY A 166 19.51 -7.77 1.11
CA GLY A 166 20.68 -8.52 0.65
C GLY A 166 20.40 -10.02 0.44
N PRO A 167 21.42 -10.79 0.05
CA PRO A 167 21.25 -12.20 -0.34
C PRO A 167 20.97 -13.14 0.85
N GLY A 168 20.58 -14.37 0.56
CA GLY A 168 20.34 -15.42 1.55
C GLY A 168 18.91 -15.43 2.11
N PHE A 169 18.75 -15.87 3.36
CA PHE A 169 17.44 -16.00 3.98
C PHE A 169 16.88 -14.64 4.44
N LYS A 170 16.24 -13.91 3.51
CA LYS A 170 15.76 -12.53 3.72
C LYS A 170 14.82 -12.38 4.93
N TRP A 171 13.97 -13.37 5.23
CA TRP A 171 13.10 -13.33 6.42
C TRP A 171 13.87 -13.22 7.73
N ARG A 172 14.96 -13.98 7.90
CA ARG A 172 15.78 -13.91 9.11
C ARG A 172 16.31 -12.50 9.31
N LYS A 173 16.82 -11.89 8.24
CA LYS A 173 17.36 -10.53 8.28
C LYS A 173 16.30 -9.47 8.61
N VAL A 174 15.11 -9.58 8.01
CA VAL A 174 13.98 -8.69 8.34
C VAL A 174 13.64 -8.78 9.84
N ILE A 175 13.60 -9.99 10.40
CA ILE A 175 13.33 -10.22 11.83
C ILE A 175 14.46 -9.67 12.72
N GLU A 176 15.72 -9.90 12.32
CA GLU A 176 16.92 -9.39 13.01
C GLU A 176 16.89 -7.85 13.09
N GLU A 177 16.61 -7.16 11.97
CA GLU A 177 16.51 -5.69 11.94
C GLU A 177 15.32 -5.18 12.76
N ALA A 178 14.15 -5.82 12.68
CA ALA A 178 12.99 -5.44 13.49
C ALA A 178 13.26 -5.57 14.99
N THR A 179 14.00 -6.60 15.41
CA THR A 179 14.34 -6.83 16.82
C THR A 179 15.32 -5.78 17.35
N LYS A 180 16.23 -5.26 16.52
CA LYS A 180 17.14 -4.15 16.90
C LYS A 180 16.39 -2.84 17.14
N ALA A 181 15.31 -2.59 16.39
CA ALA A 181 14.51 -1.38 16.49
C ALA A 181 13.58 -1.36 17.71
N MET A 182 13.33 -2.51 18.34
CA MET A 182 12.54 -2.58 19.57
C MET A 182 13.36 -2.07 20.76
N PRO A 183 12.83 -1.15 21.59
CA PRO A 183 13.49 -0.82 22.85
C PRO A 183 13.60 -2.09 23.69
N ARG A 184 14.80 -2.37 24.22
CA ARG A 184 15.00 -3.47 25.15
C ARG A 184 14.02 -3.29 26.31
N ILE A 185 13.11 -4.25 26.49
CA ILE A 185 12.32 -4.35 27.71
C ILE A 185 13.30 -4.70 28.82
N VAL A 186 13.79 -3.69 29.54
CA VAL A 186 14.51 -3.92 30.80
C VAL A 186 13.46 -4.40 31.77
N THR A 187 13.42 -5.71 32.00
CA THR A 187 12.60 -6.26 33.10
C THR A 187 13.25 -5.77 34.39
N PRO A 188 12.54 -5.08 35.30
CA PRO A 188 13.14 -4.68 36.57
C PRO A 188 13.56 -5.95 37.30
N GLU A 189 14.83 -5.99 37.71
CA GLU A 189 15.32 -7.04 38.60
C GLU A 189 14.40 -7.10 39.81
N LYS A 190 13.89 -8.30 40.10
CA LYS A 190 13.21 -8.55 41.38
C LYS A 190 14.25 -8.27 42.46
N ASN A 191 14.16 -7.12 43.11
CA ASN A 191 14.86 -6.86 44.35
C ASN A 191 14.54 -8.01 45.30
N GLN A 192 15.54 -8.85 45.55
CA GLN A 192 15.48 -9.84 46.62
C GLN A 192 15.50 -9.06 47.94
N SER A 193 14.63 -9.53 48.83
CA SER A 193 14.27 -9.07 50.18
C SER A 193 15.37 -8.41 51.00
#